data_AF-A0AA89BZW0-F1
#
_entry.id   AF-A0AA89BZW0-F1
#
_cell.length_a   1.000
_cell.length_b   1.000
_cell.length_c   1.000
_cell.angle_alpha   90.00
_cell.angle_beta   90.00
_cell.angle_gamma   90.00
#
_symmetry.space_group_name_H-M   'P 1'
#
loop_
_entity.id
_entity.type
_entity.pdbx_description
1 polymer ?
#
loop_
_entity_poly.entity_id
_entity_poly.type
_entity_poly.pdbx_seq_one_letter_code
_entity_poly.pdbx_strand_id
1 'polypeptide(L)'
;MEYGATIWNPYLKGDIDKLEKIQNTAIRFIKKDYKSRESGCITKMREELELETLEARRLSLRLILMYKIVEGLVPALPTDKFVKFQKSKRQIKSTKFRDCETTNLVEKRVCNNTKSLIIPDSRTPQYKNSFLVSTTVHWNHLQEDVVHAKSAEAFKTALADRRD
;
A
#
# COMPACT_ATOMS: atom_id res chain seq x y z
N MET A 1 -8.61 -6.11 -14.18
CA MET A 1 -7.80 -4.88 -14.06
C MET A 1 -6.53 -5.07 -13.22
N GLU A 2 -6.28 -6.28 -12.69
CA GLU A 2 -5.21 -6.54 -11.70
C GLU A 2 -3.81 -6.61 -12.33
N TYR A 3 -3.70 -7.09 -13.58
CA TYR A 3 -2.42 -7.35 -14.23
C TYR A 3 -1.50 -6.11 -14.31
N GLY A 4 -2.04 -4.95 -14.70
CA GLY A 4 -1.26 -3.72 -14.86
C GLY A 4 -1.16 -2.85 -13.60
N ALA A 5 -1.88 -3.20 -12.54
CA ALA A 5 -2.01 -2.35 -11.34
C ALA A 5 -0.71 -2.20 -10.53
N THR A 6 0.19 -3.18 -10.64
CA THR A 6 1.48 -3.15 -9.95
C THR A 6 2.43 -2.12 -10.55
N ILE A 7 2.36 -1.95 -11.87
CA ILE A 7 3.24 -1.04 -12.64
C ILE A 7 2.61 0.35 -12.72
N TRP A 8 1.30 0.41 -13.01
CA TRP A 8 0.56 1.64 -13.17
C TRP A 8 -0.48 1.80 -12.08
N ASN A 9 -0.22 2.72 -11.16
CA ASN A 9 -1.15 3.14 -10.12
C ASN A 9 -1.22 4.67 -10.09
N PRO A 10 -2.35 5.29 -10.47
CA PRO A 10 -2.47 6.74 -10.43
C PRO A 10 -2.48 7.24 -8.99
N TYR A 11 -1.89 8.41 -8.79
CA TYR A 11 -1.83 9.08 -7.47
C TYR A 11 -2.70 10.35 -7.42
N LEU A 12 -3.20 10.82 -8.56
CA LEU A 12 -4.10 11.96 -8.60
C LEU A 12 -5.50 11.52 -8.23
N LYS A 13 -6.12 12.25 -7.28
CA LYS A 13 -7.46 11.92 -6.76
C LYS A 13 -8.50 11.76 -7.88
N GLY A 14 -8.48 12.64 -8.88
CA GLY A 14 -9.39 12.56 -10.02
C GLY A 14 -9.25 11.27 -10.83
N ASP A 15 -8.04 10.74 -10.99
CA ASP A 15 -7.82 9.48 -11.73
C ASP A 15 -8.15 8.25 -10.89
N ILE A 16 -7.89 8.31 -9.58
CA ILE A 16 -8.36 7.30 -8.63
C ILE A 16 -9.89 7.21 -8.67
N ASP A 17 -10.58 8.36 -8.60
CA ASP A 17 -12.03 8.42 -8.60
C ASP A 17 -12.64 7.93 -9.93
N LYS A 18 -11.99 8.19 -11.07
CA LYS A 18 -12.39 7.61 -12.37
C LYS A 18 -12.33 6.09 -12.36
N LEU A 19 -11.31 5.52 -11.72
CA LEU A 19 -11.16 4.07 -11.64
C LEU A 19 -12.17 3.45 -10.66
N GLU A 20 -12.43 4.11 -9.53
CA GLU A 20 -13.46 3.67 -8.59
C GLU A 20 -14.87 3.76 -9.18
N LYS A 21 -15.15 4.72 -10.06
CA LYS A 21 -16.43 4.77 -10.80
C LYS A 21 -16.72 3.48 -11.57
N ILE A 22 -15.70 2.80 -12.09
CA ILE A 22 -15.86 1.52 -12.80
C ILE A 22 -16.34 0.45 -11.82
N GLN A 23 -15.70 0.35 -10.66
CA GLN A 23 -16.12 -0.58 -9.61
C GLN A 23 -17.53 -0.25 -9.08
N ASN A 24 -17.83 1.02 -8.84
CA ASN A 24 -19.15 1.47 -8.39
C ASN A 24 -20.26 1.12 -9.39
N THR A 25 -19.97 1.20 -10.69
CA THR A 25 -20.89 0.79 -11.75
C THR A 25 -21.15 -0.72 -11.70
N ALA A 26 -20.10 -1.52 -11.48
CA ALA A 26 -20.24 -2.96 -11.31
C ALA A 26 -21.04 -3.33 -10.05
N ILE A 27 -20.83 -2.62 -8.93
CA ILE A 27 -21.61 -2.81 -7.69
C ILE A 27 -23.10 -2.56 -7.93
N ARG A 28 -23.45 -1.45 -8.61
CA ARG A 28 -24.84 -1.16 -8.98
C ARG A 28 -25.42 -2.22 -9.90
N PHE A 29 -24.63 -2.74 -10.83
CA PHE A 29 -25.05 -3.84 -11.71
C PHE A 29 -25.37 -5.11 -10.93
N ILE A 30 -24.53 -5.50 -9.97
CA ILE A 30 -24.74 -6.68 -9.13
C ILE A 30 -26.00 -6.53 -8.27
N LYS A 31 -26.16 -5.38 -7.58
CA LYS A 31 -27.30 -5.10 -6.71
C LYS A 31 -28.59 -4.74 -7.46
N LYS A 32 -28.50 -4.50 -8.77
CA LYS A 32 -29.60 -4.00 -9.63
C LYS A 32 -30.25 -2.71 -9.13
N ASP A 33 -29.52 -1.91 -8.36
CA ASP A 33 -30.00 -0.62 -7.83
C ASP A 33 -29.30 0.56 -8.51
N TYR A 34 -30.10 1.23 -9.34
CA TYR A 34 -29.69 2.41 -10.10
C TYR A 34 -30.40 3.70 -9.64
N LYS A 35 -31.32 3.59 -8.68
CA LYS A 35 -32.18 4.71 -8.27
C LYS A 35 -31.67 5.39 -7.00
N SER A 36 -31.01 4.65 -6.11
CA SER A 36 -30.45 5.21 -4.88
C SER A 36 -29.38 6.27 -5.15
N ARG A 37 -29.60 7.46 -4.58
CA ARG A 37 -28.69 8.62 -4.66
C ARG A 37 -28.30 9.18 -3.29
N GLU A 38 -28.65 8.48 -2.22
CA GLU A 38 -28.22 8.86 -0.87
C GLU A 38 -26.70 8.86 -0.77
N SER A 39 -26.15 9.81 -0.01
CA SER A 39 -24.72 9.82 0.30
C SER A 39 -24.35 8.52 1.01
N GLY A 40 -23.29 7.85 0.55
CA GLY A 40 -22.86 6.56 1.09
C GLY A 40 -23.67 5.34 0.63
N CYS A 41 -24.63 5.46 -0.29
CA CYS A 41 -25.35 4.27 -0.80
C CYS A 41 -24.40 3.22 -1.40
N ILE A 42 -23.40 3.66 -2.17
CA ILE A 42 -22.41 2.79 -2.78
C ILE A 42 -21.50 2.14 -1.73
N THR A 43 -21.13 2.87 -0.66
CA THR A 43 -20.28 2.30 0.39
C THR A 43 -21.02 1.21 1.14
N LYS A 44 -22.31 1.43 1.47
CA LYS A 44 -23.19 0.40 2.03
C LYS A 44 -23.29 -0.82 1.12
N MET A 45 -23.60 -0.64 -0.16
CA MET A 45 -23.68 -1.75 -1.12
C MET A 45 -22.35 -2.51 -1.25
N ARG A 46 -21.23 -1.81 -1.18
CA ARG A 46 -19.89 -2.40 -1.24
C ARG A 46 -19.61 -3.23 0.01
N GLU A 47 -19.94 -2.71 1.19
CA GLU A 47 -19.83 -3.41 2.48
C GLU A 47 -20.75 -4.65 2.51
N GLU A 48 -21.99 -4.53 2.04
CA GLU A 48 -22.92 -5.66 1.89
C GLU A 48 -22.45 -6.74 0.91
N LEU A 49 -21.56 -6.40 -0.03
CA LEU A 49 -20.96 -7.34 -0.98
C LEU A 49 -19.58 -7.82 -0.51
N GLU A 50 -19.11 -7.35 0.65
CA GLU A 50 -17.76 -7.63 1.19
C GLU A 50 -16.65 -7.29 0.18
N LEU A 51 -16.86 -6.26 -0.64
CA LEU A 51 -15.91 -5.87 -1.68
C LEU A 51 -14.93 -4.82 -1.17
N GLU A 52 -13.64 -5.07 -1.37
CA GLU A 52 -12.61 -4.05 -1.14
C GLU A 52 -12.66 -2.93 -2.18
N THR A 53 -12.18 -1.74 -1.83
CA THR A 53 -11.94 -0.67 -2.81
C THR A 53 -10.88 -1.11 -3.82
N LEU A 54 -10.97 -0.55 -5.02
CA LEU A 54 -9.99 -0.80 -6.06
C LEU A 54 -8.62 -0.31 -5.62
N GLU A 55 -8.56 0.83 -4.93
CA GLU A 55 -7.32 1.35 -4.33
C GLU A 55 -6.66 0.34 -3.37
N ALA A 56 -7.42 -0.22 -2.43
CA ALA A 56 -6.91 -1.20 -1.46
C ALA A 56 -6.38 -2.46 -2.16
N ARG A 57 -7.13 -2.98 -3.13
CA ARG A 57 -6.71 -4.15 -3.93
C ARG A 57 -5.38 -3.89 -4.66
N ARG A 58 -5.23 -2.71 -5.25
CA ARG A 58 -3.99 -2.34 -5.95
C ARG A 58 -2.81 -2.19 -4.99
N LEU A 59 -3.05 -1.63 -3.80
CA LEU A 59 -2.03 -1.55 -2.76
C LEU A 59 -1.55 -2.97 -2.37
N SER A 60 -2.47 -3.90 -2.15
CA SER A 60 -2.16 -5.30 -1.86
C SER A 60 -1.33 -5.94 -2.97
N LEU A 61 -1.70 -5.77 -4.24
CA LEU A 61 -0.93 -6.28 -5.37
C LEU A 61 0.49 -5.72 -5.42
N ARG A 62 0.66 -4.42 -5.17
CA ARG A 62 1.98 -3.77 -5.15
C ARG A 62 2.85 -4.29 -4.02
N LEU A 63 2.29 -4.48 -2.82
CA LEU A 63 2.99 -5.06 -1.69
C LEU A 63 3.39 -6.51 -1.95
N ILE A 64 2.52 -7.31 -2.58
CA ILE A 64 2.84 -8.68 -3.00
C ILE A 64 3.98 -8.70 -4.00
N LEU A 65 4.01 -7.77 -4.96
CA LEU A 65 5.13 -7.66 -5.90
C LEU A 65 6.42 -7.28 -5.16
N MET A 66 6.36 -6.33 -4.22
CA MET A 66 7.52 -5.95 -3.40
C MET A 66 8.05 -7.14 -2.59
N TYR A 67 7.17 -7.92 -1.95
CA TYR A 67 7.55 -9.16 -1.26
C TYR A 67 8.32 -10.10 -2.18
N LYS A 68 7.82 -10.34 -3.39
CA LYS A 68 8.50 -11.22 -4.36
C LYS A 68 9.86 -10.68 -4.79
N ILE A 69 10.04 -9.36 -4.90
CA ILE A 69 11.33 -8.74 -5.21
C ILE A 69 12.31 -8.88 -4.02
N VAL A 70 11.83 -8.67 -2.80
CA VAL A 70 12.62 -8.77 -1.56
C VAL A 70 13.12 -10.20 -1.34
N GLU A 71 12.25 -11.20 -1.57
CA GLU A 71 12.59 -12.62 -1.46
C GLU A 71 13.34 -13.18 -2.68
N GLY A 72 13.61 -12.36 -3.71
CA GLY A 72 14.34 -12.79 -4.90
C GLY A 72 13.57 -13.75 -5.82
N LEU A 73 12.24 -13.84 -5.68
CA LEU A 73 11.36 -14.69 -6.49
C LEU A 73 11.11 -14.13 -7.91
N VAL A 74 11.64 -12.95 -8.23
CA VAL A 74 11.53 -12.31 -9.55
C VAL A 74 12.92 -12.17 -10.16
N PRO A 75 13.38 -13.14 -10.99
CA PRO A 75 14.72 -13.12 -11.57
C PRO A 75 15.00 -11.88 -12.43
N ALA A 76 13.97 -11.33 -13.07
CA ALA A 76 14.07 -10.13 -13.92
C ALA A 76 14.36 -8.84 -13.13
N LEU A 77 14.14 -8.83 -11.81
CA LEU A 77 14.33 -7.67 -10.94
C LEU A 77 15.30 -8.01 -9.80
N PRO A 78 16.63 -7.98 -10.03
CA PRO A 78 17.60 -8.31 -9.00
C PRO A 78 17.52 -7.36 -7.81
N THR A 79 17.31 -7.91 -6.60
CA THR A 79 17.07 -7.16 -5.37
C THR A 79 18.18 -6.13 -5.10
N ASP A 80 19.44 -6.53 -5.27
CA ASP A 80 20.63 -5.69 -5.01
C ASP A 80 20.65 -4.37 -5.80
N LYS A 81 20.08 -4.36 -7.02
CA LYS A 81 20.06 -3.17 -7.87
C LYS A 81 18.91 -2.21 -7.52
N PHE A 82 17.76 -2.76 -7.12
CA PHE A 82 16.53 -1.98 -6.99
C PHE A 82 16.19 -1.58 -5.55
N VAL A 83 16.67 -2.34 -4.56
CA VAL A 83 16.26 -2.21 -3.17
C VAL A 83 17.48 -2.27 -2.26
N LYS A 84 17.53 -1.39 -1.25
CA LYS A 84 18.57 -1.40 -0.22
C LYS A 84 17.92 -1.52 1.14
N PHE A 85 18.31 -2.53 1.91
CA PHE A 85 17.83 -2.70 3.27
C PHE A 85 18.38 -1.61 4.18
N GLN A 86 17.53 -1.14 5.09
CA GLN A 86 17.96 -0.22 6.12
C GLN A 86 18.79 -0.96 7.14
N LYS A 87 20.02 -0.48 7.37
CA LYS A 87 20.84 -0.95 8.49
C LYS A 87 20.18 -0.58 9.81
N SER A 88 20.41 -1.37 10.86
CA SER A 88 19.93 -1.00 12.19
C SER A 88 20.46 0.39 12.55
N LYS A 89 19.53 1.33 12.76
CA LYS A 89 19.87 2.67 13.23
C LYS A 89 19.85 2.64 14.74
N ARG A 90 20.76 3.38 15.39
CA ARG A 90 20.63 3.66 16.83
C ARG A 90 19.26 4.28 17.06
N GLN A 91 18.53 3.78 18.04
CA GLN A 91 17.29 4.40 18.48
C GLN A 91 17.61 5.81 19.00
N ILE A 92 17.20 6.82 18.24
CA ILE A 92 17.28 8.21 18.69
C ILE A 92 16.08 8.42 19.60
N LYS A 93 16.32 8.60 20.90
CA LYS A 93 15.26 8.99 21.84
C LYS A 93 14.71 10.34 21.38
N SER A 94 13.40 10.42 21.15
CA SER A 94 12.76 11.70 20.85
C SER A 94 12.92 12.63 22.05
N THR A 95 13.57 13.77 21.87
CA THR A 95 13.56 14.84 22.87
C THR A 95 12.15 15.45 22.90
N LYS A 96 11.36 15.10 23.92
CA LYS A 96 10.07 15.75 24.16
C LYS A 96 10.35 17.06 24.88
N PHE A 97 10.13 18.19 24.22
CA PHE A 97 10.11 19.49 24.89
C PHE A 97 8.78 19.66 25.62
N ARG A 98 8.82 20.27 26.81
CA ARG A 98 7.59 20.61 27.55
C ARG A 98 6.75 21.56 26.69
N ASP A 99 5.44 21.32 26.68
CA ASP A 99 4.44 22.14 25.98
C ASP A 99 4.57 22.20 24.45
N CYS A 100 5.33 21.26 23.85
CA CYS A 100 5.44 21.13 22.39
C CYS A 100 4.84 19.80 21.91
N GLU A 101 3.64 19.86 21.32
CA GLU A 101 3.11 18.76 20.52
C GLU A 101 3.88 18.70 19.20
N THR A 102 4.82 17.75 19.09
CA THR A 102 5.49 17.49 17.81
C THR A 102 4.85 16.30 17.12
N THR A 103 4.11 16.56 16.05
CA THR A 103 3.65 15.55 15.09
C THR A 103 4.81 15.12 14.18
N ASN A 104 5.94 14.69 14.77
CA ASN A 104 7.11 14.21 14.01
C ASN A 104 6.89 12.79 13.46
N LEU A 105 5.75 12.55 12.80
CA LEU A 105 5.51 11.36 11.98
C LEU A 105 6.04 11.65 10.58
N VAL A 106 7.36 11.72 10.44
CA VAL A 106 7.94 11.65 9.10
C VAL A 106 7.70 10.23 8.61
N GLU A 107 6.67 10.01 7.80
CA GLU A 107 6.34 8.71 7.18
C GLU A 107 7.56 8.04 6.53
N LYS A 108 8.49 8.84 6.01
CA LYS A 108 9.77 8.38 5.43
C LYS A 108 10.75 7.77 6.44
N ARG A 109 10.47 7.85 7.74
CA ARG A 109 11.33 7.33 8.82
C ARG A 109 10.74 6.13 9.53
N VAL A 110 9.49 5.75 9.23
CA VAL A 110 8.85 4.58 9.83
C VAL A 110 9.60 3.33 9.37
N CYS A 111 9.91 2.45 10.32
CA CYS A 111 10.60 1.17 10.14
C CYS A 111 10.05 0.19 11.18
N ASN A 112 8.86 -0.34 10.93
CA ASN A 112 8.17 -1.21 11.88
C ASN A 112 8.67 -2.65 11.85
N ASN A 113 9.50 -3.01 10.86
CA ASN A 113 9.98 -4.37 10.66
C ASN A 113 11.49 -4.44 10.36
N THR A 114 12.08 -5.62 10.52
CA THR A 114 13.52 -5.88 10.32
C THR A 114 13.94 -5.86 8.85
N LYS A 115 13.03 -6.18 7.91
CA LYS A 115 13.26 -6.03 6.47
C LYS A 115 12.89 -4.64 5.94
N SER A 116 12.98 -3.61 6.79
CA SER A 116 12.73 -2.23 6.38
C SER A 116 13.72 -1.79 5.31
N LEU A 117 13.25 -1.00 4.36
CA LEU A 117 13.99 -0.58 3.18
C LEU A 117 14.32 0.91 3.23
N ILE A 118 15.44 1.29 2.63
CA ILE A 118 15.82 2.69 2.46
C ILE A 118 14.92 3.30 1.39
N ILE A 119 14.18 4.34 1.75
CA ILE A 119 13.36 5.10 0.81
C ILE A 119 14.28 6.01 -0.01
N PRO A 120 14.34 5.87 -1.35
CA PRO A 120 15.12 6.76 -2.20
C PRO A 120 14.66 8.20 -2.07
N ASP A 121 15.58 9.15 -2.18
CA ASP A 121 15.19 10.57 -2.21
C ASP A 121 14.47 10.89 -3.52
N SER A 122 13.40 11.67 -3.42
CA SER A 122 12.50 11.97 -4.53
C SER A 122 12.21 13.46 -4.58
N ARG A 123 12.65 14.12 -5.65
CA ARG A 123 12.45 15.57 -5.84
C ARG A 123 11.15 15.91 -6.58
N THR A 124 10.60 14.97 -7.33
CA THR A 124 9.38 15.18 -8.13
C THR A 124 8.21 14.35 -7.58
N PRO A 125 6.97 14.85 -7.69
CA PRO A 125 5.79 14.10 -7.25
C PRO A 125 5.60 12.80 -8.04
N GLN A 126 5.99 12.77 -9.33
CA GLN A 126 5.92 11.57 -10.16
C GLN A 126 6.84 10.47 -9.62
N TYR A 127 8.09 10.82 -9.28
CA TYR A 127 9.01 9.84 -8.72
C TYR A 127 8.63 9.45 -7.30
N LYS A 128 8.14 10.39 -6.48
CA LYS A 128 7.63 10.10 -5.13
C LYS A 128 6.50 9.05 -5.15
N ASN A 129 5.60 9.16 -6.12
CA ASN A 129 4.47 8.25 -6.29
C ASN A 129 4.76 7.06 -7.22
N SER A 130 6.01 6.90 -7.66
CA SER A 130 6.43 5.72 -8.43
C SER A 130 6.35 4.45 -7.58
N PHE A 131 6.35 3.30 -8.26
CA PHE A 131 6.27 1.99 -7.62
C PHE A 131 7.29 1.83 -6.48
N LEU A 132 8.58 2.09 -6.74
CA LEU A 132 9.61 1.87 -5.73
C LEU A 132 9.42 2.78 -4.52
N VAL A 133 9.42 4.10 -4.71
CA VAL A 133 9.42 5.05 -3.58
C VAL A 133 8.18 4.89 -2.70
N SER A 134 6.99 4.89 -3.30
CA SER A 134 5.75 4.83 -2.52
C SER A 134 5.47 3.43 -1.96
N THR A 135 5.80 2.34 -2.66
CA THR A 135 5.62 0.98 -2.08
C THR A 135 6.58 0.75 -0.92
N THR A 136 7.80 1.30 -0.99
CA THR A 136 8.78 1.22 0.10
C THR A 136 8.25 1.86 1.38
N VAL A 137 7.54 3.00 1.27
CA VAL A 137 6.86 3.63 2.41
C VAL A 137 5.85 2.66 3.02
N HIS A 138 4.92 2.11 2.22
CA HIS A 138 3.91 1.19 2.73
C HIS A 138 4.51 -0.10 3.30
N TRP A 139 5.56 -0.64 2.67
CA TRP A 139 6.31 -1.81 3.12
C TRP A 139 6.91 -1.60 4.52
N ASN A 140 7.52 -0.44 4.77
CA ASN A 140 8.12 -0.15 6.06
C ASN A 140 7.09 0.02 7.20
N HIS A 141 5.81 0.26 6.86
CA HIS A 141 4.71 0.32 7.82
C HIS A 141 4.09 -1.05 8.13
N LEU A 142 4.50 -2.12 7.42
CA LEU A 142 4.06 -3.48 7.71
C LEU A 142 4.64 -3.96 9.04
N GLN A 143 3.86 -4.79 9.74
CA GLN A 143 4.31 -5.47 10.95
C GLN A 143 5.30 -6.59 10.63
N GLU A 144 6.07 -6.97 11.64
CA GLU A 144 7.16 -7.94 11.53
C GLU A 144 6.68 -9.33 11.07
N ASP A 145 5.57 -9.80 11.63
CA ASP A 145 4.93 -11.07 11.33
C ASP A 145 4.51 -11.19 9.85
N VAL A 146 3.90 -10.14 9.30
CA VAL A 146 3.47 -10.10 7.90
C VAL A 146 4.68 -10.21 6.97
N VAL A 147 5.75 -9.47 7.26
CA VAL A 147 6.95 -9.40 6.41
C VAL A 147 7.79 -10.68 6.42
N HIS A 148 7.70 -11.48 7.49
CA HIS A 148 8.34 -12.79 7.61
C HIS A 148 7.46 -13.96 7.19
N ALA A 149 6.36 -13.69 6.47
CA ALA A 149 5.59 -14.74 5.83
C ALA A 149 6.50 -15.68 5.01
N LYS A 150 6.30 -16.99 5.16
CA LYS A 150 7.14 -18.04 4.56
C LYS A 150 6.93 -18.24 3.05
N SER A 151 5.86 -17.68 2.50
CA SER A 151 5.52 -17.77 1.08
C SER A 151 4.73 -16.55 0.63
N ALA A 152 4.67 -16.31 -0.68
CA ALA A 152 3.88 -15.22 -1.26
C ALA A 152 2.37 -15.38 -1.01
N GLU A 153 1.90 -16.62 -0.87
CA GLU A 153 0.50 -16.91 -0.53
C GLU A 153 0.22 -16.59 0.94
N ALA A 154 1.09 -17.00 1.85
CA ALA A 154 0.99 -16.66 3.27
C ALA A 154 1.08 -15.14 3.50
N PHE A 155 1.89 -14.44 2.71
CA PHE A 155 1.95 -12.98 2.73
C PHE A 155 0.62 -12.36 2.27
N LYS A 156 0.03 -12.90 1.20
CA LYS A 156 -1.25 -12.43 0.67
C LYS A 156 -2.40 -12.63 1.68
N THR A 157 -2.43 -13.76 2.38
CA THR A 157 -3.43 -14.00 3.44
C THR A 157 -3.22 -13.05 4.61
N ALA A 158 -1.98 -12.87 5.09
CA ALA A 158 -1.68 -11.95 6.17
C ALA A 158 -2.04 -10.48 5.86
N LEU A 159 -1.92 -10.06 4.60
CA LEU A 159 -2.40 -8.74 4.16
C LEU A 159 -3.94 -8.62 4.18
N ALA A 160 -4.65 -9.72 3.93
CA ALA A 160 -6.11 -9.76 3.97
C ALA A 160 -6.65 -9.81 5.40
N ASP A 161 -5.91 -10.38 6.36
CA ASP A 161 -6.33 -10.49 7.75
C ASP A 161 -6.16 -9.18 8.54
N ARG A 162 -5.35 -8.24 8.04
CA ARG A 162 -5.17 -6.89 8.62
C ARG A 162 -6.38 -5.96 8.44
N ARG A 163 -7.55 -6.53 8.15
CA ARG A 163 -8.79 -5.82 7.79
C ARG A 163 -9.69 -5.50 9.00
N ASP A 164 -9.22 -5.77 10.23
CA ASP A 164 -9.92 -5.46 11.49
C ASP A 164 -9.34 -4.22 12.19
#